data_AF-A0A0B7BX72-F1
#
_entry.id   AF-A0A0B7BX72-F1
#
_cell.length_a   1.000
_cell.length_b   1.000
_cell.length_c   1.000
_cell.angle_alpha   90.00
_cell.angle_beta   90.00
_cell.angle_gamma   90.00
#
_symmetry.space_group_name_H-M   'P 1'
#
loop_
_entity.id
_entity.type
_entity.pdbx_description
1 polymer ?
#
loop_
_entity_poly.entity_id
_entity_poly.type
_entity_poly.pdbx_seq_one_letter_code
_entity_poly.pdbx_strand_id
1 'polypeptide(L)'
;IDLTLGQPLSESLMVPSGEGDDVDGAEGAEKEENVKMMIEDCKRMLIVEPEYCLGGWALINADPIEGDSDQQDMDMILLLSQRSVYVAWCDDEQELVSRYQRIYLEDIDRIEIGMEPAVFKSRYPCLRLIY
;
A
#
# COMPACT_ATOMS: atom_id res chain seq x y z
N ILE A 1 5.01 -12.02 -19.79
CA ILE A 1 4.60 -10.83 -20.56
C ILE A 1 5.48 -9.70 -20.05
N ASP A 2 6.34 -9.12 -20.89
CA ASP A 2 7.04 -7.89 -20.53
C ASP A 2 6.03 -6.74 -20.61
N LEU A 3 5.74 -6.10 -19.46
CA LEU A 3 4.68 -5.12 -19.30
C LEU A 3 4.97 -3.78 -19.97
N THR A 4 6.14 -3.61 -20.59
CA THR A 4 6.54 -2.34 -21.19
C THR A 4 6.42 -2.29 -22.71
N LEU A 5 6.35 -3.44 -23.41
CA LEU A 5 6.33 -3.45 -24.88
C LEU A 5 5.41 -4.49 -25.55
N GLY A 6 4.66 -5.30 -24.79
CA GLY A 6 3.53 -6.06 -25.34
C GLY A 6 3.86 -7.07 -26.46
N GLN A 7 5.10 -7.55 -26.56
CA GLN A 7 5.45 -8.66 -27.46
C GLN A 7 5.44 -10.01 -26.72
N PRO A 8 4.98 -11.10 -27.36
CA PRO A 8 5.12 -12.44 -26.80
C PRO A 8 6.60 -12.84 -26.82
N LEU A 9 7.21 -12.98 -25.64
CA LEU A 9 8.55 -13.55 -25.48
C LEU A 9 8.48 -15.04 -25.80
N SER A 10 9.18 -15.46 -26.86
CA SER A 10 9.38 -16.87 -27.21
C SER A 10 10.22 -17.57 -26.15
N GLU A 11 9.77 -18.75 -25.70
CA GLU A 11 10.27 -19.59 -24.58
C GLU A 11 11.72 -20.09 -24.68
N SER A 12 12.58 -19.54 -25.53
CA SER A 12 13.92 -20.11 -25.80
C SER A 12 15.10 -19.35 -25.18
N LEU A 13 14.92 -18.46 -24.21
CA LEU A 13 16.03 -17.67 -23.65
C LEU A 13 15.97 -17.42 -22.14
N MET A 14 15.67 -18.45 -21.35
CA MET A 14 16.04 -18.48 -19.93
C MET A 14 16.68 -19.83 -19.60
N VAL A 15 17.90 -20.01 -20.11
CA VAL A 15 18.87 -20.92 -19.50
C VAL A 15 20.12 -20.09 -19.21
N PRO A 16 20.35 -19.69 -17.94
CA PRO A 16 21.69 -19.55 -17.43
C PRO A 16 22.07 -20.88 -16.78
N SER A 17 22.88 -21.66 -17.49
CA SER A 17 23.73 -22.66 -16.86
C SER A 17 24.76 -21.90 -16.03
N GLY A 18 24.72 -22.07 -14.71
CA GLY A 18 25.69 -21.49 -13.78
C GLY A 18 25.41 -21.96 -12.37
N GLU A 19 26.21 -22.90 -11.91
CA GLU A 19 26.16 -23.56 -10.60
C GLU A 19 26.32 -22.54 -9.45
N GLY A 20 25.49 -22.66 -8.40
CA GLY A 20 25.74 -22.01 -7.11
C GLY A 20 24.50 -21.59 -6.32
N ASP A 21 24.25 -22.31 -5.22
CA ASP A 21 23.50 -21.92 -4.01
C ASP A 21 21.96 -22.08 -3.99
N ASP A 22 21.53 -23.34 -3.87
CA ASP A 22 20.17 -23.79 -3.52
C ASP A 22 19.84 -23.62 -2.01
N VAL A 23 20.02 -22.43 -1.41
CA VAL A 23 19.71 -22.23 0.02
C VAL A 23 18.78 -21.04 0.32
N ASP A 24 18.54 -20.12 -0.62
CA ASP A 24 17.81 -18.86 -0.35
C ASP A 24 16.37 -18.81 -0.94
N GLY A 25 15.92 -19.89 -1.59
CA GLY A 25 14.59 -19.96 -2.22
C GLY A 25 13.44 -20.31 -1.25
N ALA A 26 13.77 -20.90 -0.09
CA ALA A 26 12.79 -21.25 0.94
C ALA A 26 12.46 -20.04 1.83
N GLU A 27 13.48 -19.29 2.26
CA GLU A 27 13.36 -18.11 3.15
C GLU A 27 12.60 -16.93 2.51
N GLY A 28 12.75 -16.75 1.19
CA GLY A 28 11.96 -15.76 0.45
C GLY A 28 10.49 -16.13 0.33
N ALA A 29 10.17 -17.42 0.18
CA ALA A 29 8.81 -17.91 0.04
C ALA A 29 8.03 -17.87 1.36
N GLU A 30 8.68 -18.22 2.48
CA GLU A 30 8.09 -18.11 3.81
C GLU A 30 7.85 -16.66 4.24
N LYS A 31 8.73 -15.72 3.87
CA LYS A 31 8.47 -14.27 4.02
C LYS A 31 7.28 -13.80 3.18
N GLU A 32 7.16 -14.25 1.93
CA GLU A 32 6.05 -13.89 1.05
C GLU A 32 4.70 -14.43 1.59
N GLU A 33 4.70 -15.66 2.09
CA GLU A 33 3.52 -16.29 2.70
C GLU A 33 3.11 -15.56 3.99
N ASN A 34 4.07 -15.16 4.82
CA ASN A 34 3.81 -14.43 6.05
C ASN A 34 3.18 -13.05 5.77
N VAL A 35 3.67 -12.32 4.76
CA VAL A 35 3.08 -11.04 4.32
C VAL A 35 1.66 -11.23 3.79
N LYS A 36 1.41 -12.29 3.00
CA LYS A 36 0.06 -12.62 2.51
C LYS A 36 -0.91 -12.89 3.66
N MET A 37 -0.46 -13.60 4.69
CA MET A 37 -1.29 -13.95 5.85
C MET A 37 -1.62 -12.71 6.69
N MET A 38 -0.66 -11.81 6.93
CA MET A 38 -0.90 -10.53 7.62
C MET A 38 -1.91 -9.65 6.86
N ILE A 39 -1.80 -9.58 5.53
CA ILE A 39 -2.77 -8.87 4.68
C ILE A 39 -4.16 -9.49 4.82
N GLU A 40 -4.26 -10.82 4.85
CA GLU A 40 -5.54 -11.50 4.99
C GLU A 40 -6.18 -11.25 6.37
N ASP A 41 -5.40 -11.31 7.44
CA ASP A 41 -5.87 -11.04 8.81
C ASP A 41 -6.33 -9.59 8.98
N CYS A 42 -5.60 -8.63 8.40
CA CYS A 42 -6.03 -7.23 8.35
C CYS A 42 -7.34 -7.06 7.56
N LYS A 43 -7.51 -7.77 6.44
CA LYS A 43 -8.77 -7.75 5.67
C LYS A 43 -9.94 -8.31 6.50
N ARG A 44 -9.74 -9.41 7.23
CA ARG A 44 -10.78 -10.02 8.08
C ARG A 44 -11.15 -9.15 9.28
N MET A 45 -10.19 -8.41 9.85
CA MET A 45 -10.44 -7.52 10.99
C MET A 45 -11.09 -6.18 10.59
N LEU A 46 -10.63 -5.58 9.49
CA LEU A 46 -11.06 -4.23 9.10
C LEU A 46 -12.35 -4.22 8.30
N ILE A 47 -12.68 -5.33 7.63
CA ILE A 47 -13.84 -5.42 6.74
C ILE A 47 -14.91 -6.29 7.37
N VAL A 48 -15.86 -5.65 8.03
CA VAL A 48 -17.09 -6.30 8.48
C VAL A 48 -17.98 -6.52 7.25
N GLU A 49 -18.27 -7.79 6.93
CA GLU A 49 -19.14 -8.18 5.82
C GLU A 49 -20.45 -7.35 5.78
N PRO A 50 -20.94 -6.98 4.58
CA PRO A 50 -20.74 -7.65 3.28
C PRO A 50 -19.82 -6.92 2.30
N GLU A 51 -18.79 -6.20 2.77
CA GLU A 51 -17.88 -5.48 1.87
C GLU A 51 -16.68 -6.34 1.44
N TYR A 52 -16.27 -6.23 0.17
CA TYR A 52 -15.05 -6.86 -0.35
C TYR A 52 -13.97 -5.81 -0.56
N CYS A 53 -12.74 -6.11 -0.10
CA CYS A 53 -11.57 -5.29 -0.38
C CYS A 53 -11.23 -5.33 -1.87
N LEU A 54 -11.28 -4.18 -2.53
CA LEU A 54 -10.84 -4.00 -3.91
C LEU A 54 -9.33 -3.78 -4.01
N GLY A 55 -8.72 -3.18 -2.99
CA GLY A 55 -7.28 -2.90 -2.95
C GLY A 55 -6.84 -2.27 -1.63
N GLY A 56 -5.52 -2.28 -1.41
CA GLY A 56 -4.90 -1.68 -0.24
C GLY A 56 -3.53 -1.08 -0.58
N TRP A 57 -3.20 0.03 0.04
CA TRP A 57 -1.95 0.77 -0.17
C TRP A 57 -1.36 1.20 1.17
N ALA A 58 -0.06 1.00 1.34
CA ALA A 58 0.72 1.67 2.37
C ALA A 58 1.13 3.05 1.85
N LEU A 59 0.88 4.09 2.63
CA LEU A 59 1.05 5.49 2.31
C LEU A 59 1.86 6.16 3.43
N ILE A 60 2.44 7.30 3.10
CA ILE A 60 3.08 8.20 4.04
C ILE A 60 2.10 9.35 4.29
N ASN A 61 1.88 9.70 5.56
CA ASN A 61 1.06 10.84 5.92
C ASN A 61 1.69 12.16 5.49
N ALA A 62 1.06 12.83 4.53
CA ALA A 62 1.51 14.09 3.98
C ALA A 62 0.93 15.33 4.70
N ASP A 63 0.27 15.16 5.84
CA ASP A 63 -0.23 16.28 6.64
C ASP A 63 0.94 17.05 7.27
N PRO A 64 1.04 18.39 7.10
CA PRO A 64 2.15 19.17 7.62
C PRO A 64 2.12 19.40 9.15
N ILE A 65 1.01 19.04 9.82
CA ILE A 65 0.80 19.20 11.26
C ILE A 65 0.88 17.86 11.97
N GLU A 66 0.21 16.83 11.45
CA GLU A 66 0.15 15.49 12.05
C GLU A 66 1.10 14.46 11.42
N GLY A 67 1.69 14.75 10.26
CA GLY A 67 2.64 13.84 9.59
C GLY A 67 4.07 13.99 10.11
N ASP A 68 4.90 12.99 9.80
CA ASP A 68 6.30 12.99 10.22
C ASP A 68 7.12 14.09 9.58
N SER A 69 8.06 14.61 10.37
CA SER A 69 8.92 15.75 9.99
C SER A 69 9.74 15.48 8.72
N ASP A 70 10.08 14.22 8.48
CA ASP A 70 10.88 13.78 7.34
C ASP A 70 10.05 13.17 6.20
N GLN A 71 8.76 12.87 6.42
CA GLN A 71 7.85 12.24 5.45
C GLN A 71 8.44 11.01 4.74
N GLN A 72 9.13 10.13 5.48
CA GLN A 72 9.75 8.93 4.91
C GLN A 72 9.09 7.63 5.37
N ASP A 73 8.35 7.67 6.47
CA ASP A 73 7.86 6.48 7.15
C ASP A 73 6.43 6.16 6.71
N MET A 74 6.18 4.87 6.46
CA MET A 74 4.89 4.37 5.98
C MET A 74 3.95 4.18 7.17
N ASP A 75 3.37 5.27 7.65
CA ASP A 75 2.54 5.34 8.85
C ASP A 75 1.04 5.23 8.55
N MET A 76 0.63 5.06 7.29
CA MET A 76 -0.78 5.04 6.90
C MET A 76 -1.12 3.87 5.98
N ILE A 77 -2.23 3.17 6.27
CA ILE A 77 -2.79 2.14 5.41
C ILE A 77 -4.15 2.61 4.89
N LEU A 78 -4.31 2.65 3.57
CA LEU A 78 -5.58 2.92 2.91
C LEU A 78 -6.11 1.63 2.29
N LEU A 79 -7.32 1.23 2.65
CA LEU A 79 -8.04 0.13 2.01
C LEU A 79 -9.27 0.67 1.27
N LEU A 80 -9.50 0.18 0.06
CA LEU A 80 -10.68 0.50 -0.73
C LEU A 80 -11.60 -0.71 -0.78
N SER A 81 -12.87 -0.52 -0.46
CA SER A 81 -13.94 -1.48 -0.73
C SER A 81 -14.88 -0.99 -1.82
N GLN A 82 -15.93 -1.77 -2.08
CA GLN A 82 -16.99 -1.39 -3.03
C GLN A 82 -17.78 -0.14 -2.62
N ARG A 83 -17.77 0.23 -1.33
CA ARG A 83 -18.63 1.30 -0.79
C ARG A 83 -17.92 2.24 0.17
N SER A 84 -16.72 1.91 0.62
CA SER A 84 -16.01 2.70 1.63
C SER A 84 -14.51 2.76 1.33
N VAL A 85 -13.88 3.84 1.76
CA VAL A 85 -12.43 3.94 1.97
C VAL A 85 -12.17 3.82 3.46
N TYR A 86 -11.18 3.02 3.82
CA TYR A 86 -10.72 2.83 5.18
C TYR A 86 -9.31 3.40 5.27
N VAL A 87 -9.09 4.28 6.24
CA VAL A 87 -7.78 4.87 6.51
C VAL A 87 -7.39 4.48 7.92
N ALA A 88 -6.25 3.82 8.06
CA ALA A 88 -5.67 3.44 9.33
C ALA A 88 -4.30 4.13 9.46
N TRP A 89 -4.00 4.64 10.65
CA TRP A 89 -2.70 5.15 11.01
C TRP A 89 -2.01 4.10 11.87
N CYS A 90 -0.79 3.75 11.49
CA CYS A 90 0.07 2.81 12.17
C CYS A 90 1.09 3.59 13.01
N ASP A 91 1.31 3.14 14.23
CA ASP A 91 2.36 3.67 15.10
C ASP A 91 3.62 2.82 14.92
N ASP A 92 4.73 3.45 14.51
CA ASP A 92 5.98 2.78 14.21
C ASP A 92 6.65 2.14 15.44
N GLU A 93 6.44 2.69 16.65
CA GLU A 93 7.03 2.13 17.87
C GLU A 93 6.26 0.90 18.37
N GLN A 94 4.95 0.90 18.17
CA GLN A 94 4.05 -0.12 18.71
C GLN A 94 3.66 -1.20 17.69
N GLU A 95 3.96 -1.02 16.40
CA GLU A 95 3.53 -1.88 15.29
C GLU A 95 2.01 -2.15 15.29
N LEU A 96 1.22 -1.20 15.80
CA LEU A 96 -0.23 -1.30 15.97
C LEU A 96 -0.94 -0.16 15.25
N VAL A 97 -2.19 -0.42 14.86
CA VAL A 97 -3.08 0.63 14.34
C VAL A 97 -3.49 1.54 15.49
N SER A 98 -3.00 2.77 15.50
CA SER A 98 -3.29 3.79 16.52
C SER A 98 -4.64 4.46 16.29
N ARG A 99 -4.99 4.67 15.02
CA ARG A 99 -6.24 5.31 14.61
C ARG A 99 -6.79 4.63 13.39
N TYR A 100 -8.11 4.64 13.26
CA TYR A 100 -8.80 4.09 12.10
C TYR A 100 -10.04 4.94 11.80
N GLN A 101 -10.33 5.10 10.52
CA GLN A 101 -11.49 5.80 10.01
C GLN A 101 -12.06 5.09 8.79
N ARG A 102 -13.39 5.01 8.74
CA ARG A 102 -14.14 4.57 7.56
C ARG A 102 -14.87 5.76 6.98
N ILE A 103 -14.75 5.96 5.68
CA ILE A 103 -15.38 7.01 4.90
C ILE A 103 -16.21 6.32 3.82
N TYR A 104 -17.51 6.57 3.74
CA TYR A 104 -18.31 6.03 2.64
C TYR A 104 -17.94 6.75 1.34
N LEU A 105 -17.89 6.02 0.22
CA LEU A 105 -17.60 6.60 -1.08
C LEU A 105 -18.63 7.66 -1.51
N GLU A 106 -19.86 7.58 -0.98
CA GLU A 106 -20.90 8.59 -1.21
C GLU A 106 -20.66 9.91 -0.47
N ASP A 107 -19.86 9.88 0.60
CA ASP A 107 -19.48 11.06 1.38
C ASP A 107 -18.20 11.72 0.84
N ILE A 108 -17.50 11.10 -0.12
CA ILE A 108 -16.32 11.71 -0.73
C ILE A 108 -16.76 12.75 -1.77
N ASP A 109 -16.61 14.02 -1.43
CA ASP A 109 -16.90 15.16 -2.31
C ASP A 109 -15.99 15.16 -3.55
N ARG A 110 -14.67 14.99 -3.35
CA ARG A 110 -13.67 14.93 -4.42
C ARG A 110 -12.33 14.38 -3.96
N ILE A 111 -11.54 13.93 -4.94
CA ILE A 111 -10.16 13.49 -4.75
C ILE A 111 -9.25 14.46 -5.50
N GLU A 112 -8.30 15.05 -4.79
CA GLU A 112 -7.28 15.94 -5.37
C GLU A 112 -5.94 15.21 -5.41
N ILE A 113 -5.23 15.32 -6.54
CA ILE A 113 -3.85 14.88 -6.67
C ILE A 113 -3.04 16.12 -7.01
N GLY A 114 -2.09 16.45 -6.14
CA GLY A 114 -1.30 17.67 -6.26
C GLY A 114 0.06 17.50 -5.62
N MET A 115 0.89 18.54 -5.72
CA MET A 115 2.13 18.58 -4.96
C MET A 115 1.83 18.83 -3.49
N GLU A 116 2.71 18.38 -2.59
CA GLU A 116 2.62 18.68 -1.16
C GLU A 116 2.43 20.20 -0.94
N PRO A 117 1.65 20.62 0.06
CA PRO A 117 1.47 22.03 0.38
C PRO A 117 2.72 22.60 1.08
N ALA A 118 3.88 22.61 0.40
CA ALA A 118 5.09 23.25 0.85
C ALA A 118 5.34 24.54 0.06
N VAL A 119 5.51 25.65 0.78
CA VAL A 119 5.61 27.01 0.24
C VAL A 119 6.82 27.22 -0.69
N PHE A 120 7.81 26.32 -0.73
CA PHE A 120 8.99 26.56 -1.57
C PHE A 120 9.70 25.35 -2.22
N LYS A 121 9.42 24.08 -1.85
CA LYS A 121 10.10 22.90 -2.44
C LYS A 121 9.30 21.61 -2.29
N SER A 122 8.10 21.53 -2.84
CA SER A 122 7.42 20.24 -2.85
C SER A 122 8.13 19.22 -3.75
N ARG A 123 8.30 18.00 -3.25
CA ARG A 123 9.03 16.92 -3.94
C ARG A 123 8.13 15.75 -4.31
N TYR A 124 6.99 15.59 -3.65
CA TYR A 124 6.16 14.40 -3.79
C TYR A 124 4.73 14.74 -4.21
N PRO A 125 4.12 13.94 -5.12
CA PRO A 125 2.69 14.01 -5.37
C PRO A 125 1.94 13.42 -4.16
N CYS A 126 0.95 14.16 -3.68
CA CYS A 126 0.08 13.78 -2.58
C CYS A 126 -1.34 13.58 -3.09
N LEU A 127 -2.05 12.62 -2.48
CA LEU A 127 -3.47 12.41 -2.67
C LEU A 127 -4.21 12.99 -1.46
N ARG A 128 -5.24 13.78 -1.71
CA ARG A 128 -6.13 14.32 -0.68
C ARG A 128 -7.56 13.87 -0.95
N LEU A 129 -8.14 13.19 0.03
CA LEU A 129 -9.56 12.88 0.07
C LEU A 129 -10.30 14.01 0.77
N ILE A 130 -11.31 14.58 0.12
CA ILE A 130 -12.20 15.59 0.70
C ILE A 130 -13.55 14.91 0.92
N TYR A 131 -14.00 14.88 2.16
CA TYR A 131 -15.19 14.17 2.66
C TYR A 131 -15.74 14.87 3.91
#